data_AF-A0A961QQ60-F1
#
_entry.id   AF-A0A961QQ60-F1
#
_cell.length_a   1.000
_cell.length_b   1.000
_cell.length_c   1.000
_cell.angle_alpha   90.00
_cell.angle_beta   90.00
_cell.angle_gamma   90.00
#
_symmetry.space_group_name_H-M   'P 1'
#
loop_
_entity.id
_entity.type
_entity.pdbx_description
1 polymer ?
#
loop_
_entity_poly.entity_id
_entity_poly.type
_entity_poly.pdbx_seq_one_letter_code
_entity_poly.pdbx_strand_id
1 'polypeptide(L)'
;MWPSSRKAFPKQFAAFLNGRSLFQDTLARVSGPEFTAPTIVTNDDFRFLAQDQAVELGVTDAEIILEPVARDTAPAILTAALRLEATPEALMLVVPSDHLIRDAQAFAAAVEAGQTAAEGGALVAFGVTPQRPDTGYGYLELAGDARARIATPLASYSEKPDRARAEAMLAAGNYLWNSGIFLFRVADLLEAYARHAPELIAPCRAALEAAEKDLGFLRLGAADYAKADAISIDYAVM
;
A
#
# COMPACT_ATOMS: atom_id res chain seq x y z
N MET A 1 9.81 11.65 -12.61
CA MET A 1 10.09 12.61 -13.69
C MET A 1 10.60 13.91 -13.09
N TRP A 2 11.90 14.14 -13.20
CA TRP A 2 12.50 15.48 -13.07
C TRP A 2 12.20 16.26 -14.38
N PRO A 3 11.85 17.56 -14.38
CA PRO A 3 12.06 18.57 -13.33
C PRO A 3 10.84 18.89 -12.44
N SER A 4 9.70 18.21 -12.59
CA SER A 4 8.47 18.58 -11.87
C SER A 4 8.44 18.20 -10.39
N SER A 5 9.29 17.26 -9.92
CA SER A 5 9.41 16.91 -8.50
C SER A 5 10.52 17.71 -7.81
N ARG A 6 10.15 18.62 -6.91
CA ARG A 6 11.09 19.23 -5.94
C ARG A 6 10.96 18.47 -4.61
N LYS A 7 11.97 18.50 -3.73
CA LYS A 7 11.86 17.87 -2.39
C LYS A 7 10.60 18.31 -1.61
N ALA A 8 10.12 19.53 -1.85
CA ALA A 8 8.90 20.08 -1.25
C ALA A 8 7.59 19.72 -1.98
N PHE A 9 7.65 19.04 -3.13
CA PHE A 9 6.46 18.66 -3.90
C PHE A 9 6.63 17.24 -4.48
N PRO A 10 6.29 16.22 -3.68
CA PRO A 10 6.35 14.82 -4.09
C PRO A 10 5.52 14.56 -5.35
N LYS A 11 5.94 13.56 -6.13
CA LYS A 11 5.34 13.25 -7.44
C LYS A 11 3.83 12.94 -7.35
N GLN A 12 3.39 12.35 -6.23
CA GLN A 12 1.99 11.98 -6.05
C GLN A 12 1.05 13.18 -5.96
N PHE A 13 1.54 14.33 -5.49
CA PHE A 13 0.74 15.56 -5.36
C PHE A 13 0.81 16.46 -6.60
N ALA A 14 1.74 16.18 -7.53
CA ALA A 14 1.83 16.90 -8.79
C ALA A 14 0.63 16.60 -9.68
N ALA A 15 -0.09 17.64 -10.11
CA ALA A 15 -1.16 17.50 -11.09
C ALA A 15 -0.63 16.83 -12.37
N PHE A 16 -1.36 15.82 -12.84
CA PHE A 16 -1.02 15.04 -14.02
C PHE A 16 -2.01 15.32 -15.16
N LEU A 17 -2.07 14.43 -16.16
CA LEU A 17 -2.74 14.60 -17.47
C LEU A 17 -4.18 15.16 -17.44
N ASN A 18 -4.91 15.05 -16.32
CA ASN A 18 -6.32 15.43 -16.19
C ASN A 18 -6.56 16.57 -15.18
N GLY A 19 -5.53 17.29 -14.77
CA GLY A 19 -5.64 18.33 -13.73
C GLY A 19 -5.73 17.78 -12.30
N ARG A 20 -5.98 16.49 -12.12
CA ARG A 20 -5.83 15.77 -10.86
C ARG A 20 -4.44 15.21 -10.68
N SER A 21 -3.99 15.13 -9.44
CA SER A 21 -2.74 14.45 -9.07
C SER A 21 -2.91 12.92 -9.04
N LEU A 22 -1.80 12.17 -8.96
CA LEU A 22 -1.87 10.71 -8.80
C LEU A 22 -2.48 10.30 -7.44
N PHE A 23 -2.24 11.11 -6.41
CA PHE A 23 -2.87 10.97 -5.10
C PHE A 23 -4.39 11.11 -5.23
N GLN A 24 -4.86 12.16 -5.91
CA GLN A 24 -6.28 12.38 -6.16
C GLN A 24 -6.91 11.26 -7.01
N ASP A 25 -6.25 10.85 -8.09
CA ASP A 25 -6.72 9.74 -8.92
C ASP A 25 -6.77 8.40 -8.13
N THR A 26 -5.93 8.23 -7.12
CA THR A 26 -5.96 7.06 -6.24
C THR A 26 -7.07 7.16 -5.21
N LEU A 27 -7.19 8.30 -4.52
CA LEU A 27 -8.22 8.53 -3.51
C LEU A 27 -9.62 8.38 -4.13
N ALA A 28 -9.88 9.00 -5.27
CA ALA A 28 -11.15 8.87 -5.99
C ALA A 28 -11.50 7.42 -6.36
N ARG A 29 -10.49 6.56 -6.55
CA ARG A 29 -10.67 5.13 -6.88
C ARG A 29 -11.07 4.29 -5.66
N VAL A 30 -10.71 4.73 -4.45
CA VAL A 30 -10.92 4.01 -3.19
C VAL A 30 -11.85 4.75 -2.23
N SER A 31 -12.63 5.71 -2.72
CA SER A 31 -13.66 6.46 -1.98
C SER A 31 -15.07 6.22 -2.53
N GLY A 32 -15.26 5.13 -3.28
CA GLY A 32 -16.58 4.67 -3.74
C GLY A 32 -17.42 4.07 -2.60
N PRO A 33 -18.72 3.83 -2.83
CA PRO A 33 -19.64 3.29 -1.82
C PRO A 33 -19.28 1.89 -1.30
N GLU A 34 -18.38 1.19 -1.97
CA GLU A 34 -17.85 -0.12 -1.57
C GLU A 34 -16.81 -0.03 -0.44
N PHE A 35 -16.33 1.18 -0.13
CA PHE A 35 -15.27 1.43 0.84
C PHE A 35 -15.81 2.18 2.06
N THR A 36 -15.21 1.94 3.22
CA THR A 36 -15.32 2.87 4.35
C THR A 36 -14.47 4.11 4.08
N ALA A 37 -14.61 5.14 4.92
CA ALA A 37 -13.76 6.32 4.88
C ALA A 37 -12.26 5.93 4.78
N PRO A 38 -11.50 6.50 3.83
CA PRO A 38 -10.13 6.09 3.59
C PRO A 38 -9.20 6.56 4.71
N THR A 39 -8.18 5.76 5.00
CA THR A 39 -7.06 6.17 5.86
C THR A 39 -5.87 6.55 4.98
N ILE A 40 -5.38 7.76 5.14
CA ILE A 40 -4.20 8.28 4.45
C ILE A 40 -3.04 8.28 5.45
N VAL A 41 -2.01 7.48 5.19
CA VAL A 41 -0.75 7.54 5.94
C VAL A 41 0.26 8.32 5.10
N THR A 42 0.81 9.40 5.65
CA THR A 42 1.77 10.25 4.93
C THR A 42 2.75 10.90 5.90
N ASN A 43 3.89 11.35 5.39
CA ASN A 43 4.81 12.16 6.18
C ASN A 43 4.18 13.51 6.58
N ASP A 44 4.51 13.98 7.79
CA ASP A 44 4.05 15.25 8.33
C ASP A 44 4.27 16.47 7.42
N ASP A 45 5.38 16.49 6.68
CA ASP A 45 5.71 17.57 5.73
C ASP A 45 4.67 17.73 4.62
N PHE A 46 3.84 16.69 4.37
CA PHE A 46 2.83 16.68 3.31
C PHE A 46 1.38 16.78 3.82
N ARG A 47 1.18 17.00 5.13
CA ARG A 47 -0.16 17.00 5.76
C ARG A 47 -1.19 17.90 5.07
N PHE A 48 -0.79 19.13 4.72
CA PHE A 48 -1.68 20.09 4.08
C PHE A 48 -1.96 19.71 2.63
N LEU A 49 -0.96 19.21 1.90
CA LEU A 49 -1.16 18.73 0.53
C LEU A 49 -2.14 17.55 0.48
N ALA A 50 -2.02 16.60 1.42
CA ALA A 50 -2.92 15.47 1.51
C ALA A 50 -4.35 15.90 1.87
N GLN A 51 -4.50 16.77 2.88
CA GLN A 51 -5.81 17.28 3.31
C GLN A 51 -6.47 18.13 2.22
N ASP A 52 -5.77 19.11 1.66
CA ASP A 52 -6.31 20.01 0.65
C ASP A 52 -6.77 19.24 -0.58
N GLN A 53 -5.94 18.31 -1.08
CA GLN A 53 -6.32 17.51 -2.26
C GLN A 53 -7.44 16.51 -2.00
N ALA A 54 -7.59 16.00 -0.78
CA ALA A 54 -8.73 15.17 -0.39
C ALA A 54 -10.03 16.00 -0.34
N VAL A 55 -9.97 17.20 0.26
CA VAL A 55 -11.10 18.14 0.32
C VAL A 55 -11.51 18.63 -1.06
N GLU A 56 -10.55 18.92 -1.95
CA GLU A 56 -10.83 19.27 -3.36
C GLU A 56 -11.60 18.17 -4.11
N LEU A 57 -11.44 16.90 -3.71
CA LEU A 57 -12.21 15.77 -4.24
C LEU A 57 -13.55 15.54 -3.54
N GLY A 58 -13.87 16.31 -2.51
CA GLY A 58 -15.05 16.11 -1.66
C GLY A 58 -14.92 14.96 -0.66
N VAL A 59 -13.71 14.42 -0.46
CA VAL A 59 -13.43 13.37 0.53
C VAL A 59 -13.06 14.05 1.85
N THR A 60 -14.08 14.30 2.68
CA THR A 60 -13.94 15.09 3.92
C THR A 60 -13.89 14.25 5.20
N ASP A 61 -14.14 12.95 5.11
CA ASP A 61 -14.18 12.00 6.22
C ASP A 61 -12.92 11.13 6.31
N ALA A 62 -11.94 11.34 5.43
CA ALA A 62 -10.67 10.63 5.46
C ALA A 62 -9.92 10.87 6.78
N GLU A 63 -9.39 9.80 7.38
CA GLU A 63 -8.46 9.92 8.49
C GLU A 63 -7.03 10.08 7.95
N ILE A 64 -6.32 11.12 8.40
CA ILE A 64 -4.95 11.37 7.98
C ILE A 64 -4.00 11.10 9.15
N ILE A 65 -3.20 10.04 9.02
CA ILE A 65 -2.16 9.65 9.97
C ILE A 65 -0.82 10.21 9.48
N LEU A 66 -0.15 10.97 10.34
CA LEU A 66 1.11 11.64 10.04
C LEU A 66 2.29 10.89 10.63
N GLU A 67 3.15 10.41 9.75
CA GLU A 67 4.45 9.85 10.09
C GLU A 67 5.45 10.98 10.41
N PRO A 68 6.04 11.01 11.62
CA PRO A 68 7.01 12.03 12.01
C PRO A 68 8.38 11.81 11.36
N VAL A 69 8.66 10.59 10.90
CA VAL A 69 9.88 10.21 10.17
C VAL A 69 9.53 9.08 9.22
N ALA A 70 10.09 9.09 8.01
CA ALA A 70 9.84 8.04 7.03
C ALA A 70 10.48 6.71 7.48
N ARG A 71 9.66 5.65 7.55
CA ARG A 71 10.11 4.29 7.92
C ARG A 71 9.75 3.23 6.87
N ASP A 72 9.48 3.65 5.64
CA ASP A 72 9.06 2.78 4.54
C ASP A 72 7.67 2.13 4.81
N THR A 73 7.22 1.19 3.97
CA THR A 73 5.82 0.78 3.92
C THR A 73 5.37 -0.12 5.07
N ALA A 74 6.24 -0.94 5.68
CA ALA A 74 5.79 -1.86 6.71
C ALA A 74 5.29 -1.11 7.97
N PRO A 75 6.05 -0.17 8.55
CA PRO A 75 5.57 0.57 9.73
C PRO A 75 4.32 1.41 9.45
N ALA A 76 4.18 1.98 8.25
CA ALA A 76 2.99 2.73 7.85
C ALA A 76 1.74 1.84 7.79
N ILE A 77 1.85 0.68 7.14
CA ILE A 77 0.76 -0.30 7.02
C ILE A 77 0.42 -0.89 8.38
N LEU A 78 1.42 -1.25 9.19
CA LEU A 78 1.22 -1.78 10.54
C LEU A 78 0.48 -0.78 11.43
N THR A 79 0.86 0.50 11.41
CA THR A 79 0.16 1.54 12.15
C THR A 79 -1.32 1.64 11.75
N ALA A 80 -1.62 1.60 10.44
CA ALA A 80 -3.02 1.60 9.98
C ALA A 80 -3.77 0.31 10.40
N ALA A 81 -3.12 -0.86 10.36
CA ALA A 81 -3.71 -2.12 10.80
C ALA A 81 -4.00 -2.13 12.31
N LEU A 82 -3.07 -1.62 13.13
CA LEU A 82 -3.25 -1.48 14.59
C LEU A 82 -4.42 -0.55 14.94
N ARG A 83 -4.69 0.47 14.11
CA ARG A 83 -5.87 1.34 14.27
C ARG A 83 -7.19 0.61 14.01
N LEU A 84 -7.16 -0.46 13.23
CA LEU A 84 -8.30 -1.31 12.89
C LEU A 84 -8.37 -2.59 13.74
N GLU A 85 -7.53 -2.75 14.77
CA GLU A 85 -7.43 -3.98 15.57
C GLU A 85 -8.76 -4.41 16.22
N ALA A 86 -9.63 -3.44 16.54
CA ALA A 86 -10.97 -3.71 17.07
C ALA A 86 -11.97 -4.25 16.03
N THR A 87 -11.60 -4.24 14.74
CA THR A 87 -12.35 -4.82 13.62
C THR A 87 -11.49 -5.88 12.91
N PRO A 88 -11.16 -6.99 13.59
CA PRO A 88 -10.20 -7.97 13.10
C PRO A 88 -10.59 -8.62 11.77
N GLU A 89 -11.89 -8.72 11.50
CA GLU A 89 -12.44 -9.31 10.27
C GLU A 89 -12.54 -8.32 9.11
N ALA A 90 -12.25 -7.03 9.32
CA ALA A 90 -12.30 -6.05 8.25
C ALA A 90 -11.22 -6.34 7.20
N LEU A 91 -11.57 -6.14 5.93
CA LEU A 91 -10.60 -6.16 4.84
C LEU A 91 -9.94 -4.78 4.69
N MET A 92 -8.63 -4.78 4.64
CA MET A 92 -7.78 -3.61 4.45
C MET A 92 -7.12 -3.69 3.07
N LEU A 93 -7.57 -2.82 2.16
CA LEU A 93 -6.94 -2.63 0.85
C LEU A 93 -5.85 -1.56 0.96
N VAL A 94 -4.60 -1.97 0.74
CA VAL A 94 -3.43 -1.09 0.76
C VAL A 94 -3.08 -0.69 -0.67
N VAL A 95 -3.08 0.62 -0.94
CA VAL A 95 -2.77 1.17 -2.27
C VAL A 95 -1.67 2.24 -2.18
N PRO A 96 -0.63 2.17 -3.02
CA PRO A 96 0.32 3.28 -3.19
C PRO A 96 -0.38 4.49 -3.82
N SER A 97 -0.11 5.68 -3.29
CA SER A 97 -0.75 6.93 -3.74
C SER A 97 -0.19 7.49 -5.05
N ASP A 98 0.79 6.82 -5.64
CA ASP A 98 1.63 7.35 -6.72
C ASP A 98 1.59 6.48 -7.98
N HIS A 99 0.61 5.58 -8.08
CA HIS A 99 0.39 4.71 -9.22
C HIS A 99 -0.66 5.28 -10.19
N LEU A 100 -0.32 5.28 -11.48
CA LEU A 100 -1.27 5.59 -12.54
C LEU A 100 -2.02 4.33 -12.96
N ILE A 101 -3.27 4.19 -12.51
CA ILE A 101 -4.19 3.13 -12.95
C ILE A 101 -5.30 3.77 -13.76
N ARG A 102 -5.30 3.52 -15.08
CA ARG A 102 -6.24 4.15 -16.02
C ARG A 102 -7.62 3.49 -16.02
N ASP A 103 -7.66 2.18 -15.82
CA ASP A 103 -8.88 1.39 -15.87
C ASP A 103 -9.37 1.10 -14.44
N ALA A 104 -10.26 1.97 -13.95
CA ALA A 104 -10.82 1.84 -12.61
C ALA A 104 -11.74 0.61 -12.47
N GLN A 105 -12.41 0.19 -13.55
CA GLN A 105 -13.27 -0.99 -13.53
C GLN A 105 -12.45 -2.28 -13.44
N ALA A 106 -11.35 -2.37 -14.21
CA ALA A 106 -10.42 -3.50 -14.10
C ALA A 106 -9.76 -3.56 -12.72
N PHE A 107 -9.46 -2.41 -12.10
CA PHE A 107 -8.97 -2.37 -10.73
C PHE A 107 -10.00 -2.91 -9.73
N ALA A 108 -11.24 -2.43 -9.78
CA ALA A 108 -12.30 -2.90 -8.88
C ALA A 108 -12.55 -4.41 -9.04
N ALA A 109 -12.62 -4.91 -10.28
CA ALA A 109 -12.77 -6.33 -10.55
C ALA A 109 -11.58 -7.17 -10.05
N ALA A 110 -10.36 -6.64 -10.11
CA ALA A 110 -9.20 -7.32 -9.54
C ALA A 110 -9.31 -7.41 -8.01
N VAL A 111 -9.65 -6.29 -7.34
CA VAL A 111 -9.85 -6.25 -5.89
C VAL A 111 -10.93 -7.25 -5.47
N GLU A 112 -12.08 -7.26 -6.14
CA GLU A 112 -13.18 -8.21 -5.91
C GLU A 112 -12.71 -9.67 -6.06
N ALA A 113 -11.94 -9.98 -7.10
CA ALA A 113 -11.39 -11.33 -7.31
C ALA A 113 -10.42 -11.78 -6.20
N GLY A 114 -9.84 -10.85 -5.43
CA GLY A 114 -9.00 -11.12 -4.27
C GLY A 114 -9.77 -11.29 -2.95
N GLN A 115 -11.02 -10.81 -2.86
CA GLN A 115 -11.77 -10.74 -1.59
C GLN A 115 -11.94 -12.10 -0.94
N THR A 116 -12.46 -13.10 -1.66
CA THR A 116 -12.71 -14.44 -1.10
C THR A 116 -11.43 -15.09 -0.57
N ALA A 117 -10.27 -14.85 -1.21
CA ALA A 117 -9.00 -15.36 -0.71
C ALA A 117 -8.57 -14.64 0.58
N ALA A 118 -8.71 -13.31 0.64
CA ALA A 118 -8.40 -12.52 1.83
C ALA A 118 -9.31 -12.85 3.02
N GLU A 119 -10.62 -13.03 2.78
CA GLU A 119 -11.58 -13.51 3.77
C GLU A 119 -11.24 -14.93 4.27
N GLY A 120 -10.65 -15.75 3.41
CA GLY A 120 -10.13 -17.07 3.73
C GLY A 120 -8.78 -17.06 4.48
N GLY A 121 -8.23 -15.89 4.78
CA GLY A 121 -6.99 -15.72 5.54
C GLY A 121 -5.72 -15.57 4.71
N ALA A 122 -5.83 -15.43 3.38
CA ALA A 122 -4.66 -15.21 2.53
C ALA A 122 -4.20 -13.75 2.57
N LEU A 123 -2.89 -13.55 2.53
CA LEU A 123 -2.30 -12.23 2.25
C LEU A 123 -2.24 -12.02 0.73
N VAL A 124 -3.16 -11.23 0.18
CA VAL A 124 -3.31 -11.10 -1.27
C VAL A 124 -2.44 -9.96 -1.79
N ALA A 125 -1.59 -10.26 -2.78
CA ALA A 125 -0.85 -9.27 -3.56
C ALA A 125 -1.42 -9.16 -4.97
N PHE A 126 -1.42 -7.96 -5.55
CA PHE A 126 -1.88 -7.74 -6.92
C PHE A 126 -0.71 -7.65 -7.89
N GLY A 127 -0.78 -8.42 -8.97
CA GLY A 127 0.27 -8.50 -9.97
C GLY A 127 -0.09 -7.79 -11.29
N VAL A 128 0.91 -7.21 -11.95
CA VAL A 128 0.79 -6.64 -13.31
C VAL A 128 1.52 -7.55 -14.30
N THR A 129 0.90 -7.85 -15.44
CA THR A 129 1.55 -8.66 -16.49
C THR A 129 2.84 -7.99 -16.99
N PRO A 130 4.01 -8.63 -16.87
CA PRO A 130 5.28 -8.07 -17.32
C PRO A 130 5.29 -7.92 -18.84
N GLN A 131 5.69 -6.74 -19.32
CA GLN A 131 5.85 -6.46 -20.76
C GLN A 131 7.31 -6.43 -21.19
N ARG A 132 8.24 -6.45 -20.23
CA ARG A 132 9.69 -6.42 -20.42
C ARG A 132 10.37 -7.06 -19.20
N PRO A 133 11.66 -7.40 -19.27
CA PRO A 133 12.40 -7.89 -18.10
C PRO A 133 12.89 -6.69 -17.27
N ASP A 134 12.02 -6.08 -16.47
CA ASP A 134 12.36 -4.89 -15.68
C ASP A 134 12.95 -5.29 -14.32
N THR A 135 14.18 -4.87 -14.02
CA THR A 135 14.88 -5.22 -12.78
C THR A 135 14.49 -4.31 -11.61
N GLY A 136 13.64 -3.31 -11.83
CA GLY A 136 13.18 -2.37 -10.80
C GLY A 136 11.97 -2.86 -10.00
N TYR A 137 11.32 -3.94 -10.42
CA TYR A 137 10.12 -4.50 -9.78
C TYR A 137 10.40 -5.81 -9.07
N GLY A 138 9.60 -6.12 -8.06
CA GLY A 138 9.44 -7.48 -7.56
C GLY A 138 8.65 -8.35 -8.54
N TYR A 139 8.91 -9.65 -8.51
CA TYR A 139 8.28 -10.65 -9.35
C TYR A 139 7.53 -11.67 -8.48
N LEU A 140 6.28 -11.92 -8.83
CA LEU A 140 5.34 -12.85 -8.20
C LEU A 140 5.24 -14.09 -9.10
N GLU A 141 5.80 -15.22 -8.67
CA GLU A 141 5.63 -16.48 -9.39
C GLU A 141 4.29 -17.11 -9.01
N LEU A 142 3.45 -17.41 -9.99
CA LEU A 142 2.16 -18.07 -9.75
C LEU A 142 2.32 -19.58 -9.81
N ALA A 143 1.70 -20.28 -8.86
CA ALA A 143 1.59 -21.75 -8.87
C ALA A 143 0.57 -22.27 -9.90
N GLY A 144 -0.11 -21.37 -10.63
CA GLY A 144 -1.15 -21.67 -11.61
C GLY A 144 -1.12 -20.74 -12.82
N ASP A 145 -2.18 -20.78 -13.64
CA ASP A 145 -2.25 -19.98 -14.88
C ASP A 145 -2.53 -18.50 -14.59
N ALA A 146 -1.56 -17.64 -14.90
CA ALA A 146 -1.65 -16.18 -14.79
C ALA A 146 -2.83 -15.55 -15.55
N ARG A 147 -3.35 -16.24 -16.58
CA ARG A 147 -4.44 -15.74 -17.42
C ARG A 147 -5.82 -15.94 -16.80
N ALA A 148 -5.94 -16.75 -15.76
CA ALA A 148 -7.22 -17.02 -15.11
C ALA A 148 -7.81 -15.79 -14.42
N ARG A 149 -6.98 -14.77 -14.10
CA ARG A 149 -7.40 -13.52 -13.43
C ARG A 149 -8.20 -13.75 -12.15
N ILE A 150 -7.85 -14.80 -11.42
CA ILE A 150 -8.38 -15.15 -10.10
C ILE A 150 -7.23 -15.14 -9.09
N ALA A 151 -7.56 -15.02 -7.80
CA ALA A 151 -6.60 -15.23 -6.74
C ALA A 151 -5.95 -16.62 -6.90
N THR A 152 -4.62 -16.63 -7.04
CA THR A 152 -3.82 -17.83 -7.32
C THR A 152 -2.67 -17.87 -6.32
N PRO A 153 -2.39 -19.01 -5.66
CA PRO A 153 -1.27 -19.12 -4.75
C PRO A 153 0.07 -18.75 -5.43
N LEU A 154 0.91 -18.03 -4.68
CA LEU A 154 2.28 -17.73 -5.10
C LEU A 154 3.18 -18.94 -4.86
N ALA A 155 3.97 -19.31 -5.85
CA ALA A 155 5.04 -20.31 -5.71
C ALA A 155 6.31 -19.68 -5.12
N SER A 156 6.62 -18.43 -5.50
CA SER A 156 7.76 -17.68 -4.97
C SER A 156 7.60 -16.17 -5.15
N TYR A 157 8.34 -15.41 -4.36
CA TYR A 157 8.50 -13.96 -4.47
C TYR A 157 9.98 -13.63 -4.72
N SER A 158 10.27 -12.74 -5.66
CA SER A 158 11.63 -12.29 -5.95
C SER A 158 11.69 -10.78 -6.13
N GLU A 159 12.25 -10.07 -5.16
CA GLU A 159 12.42 -8.62 -5.24
C GLU A 159 13.62 -8.22 -6.12
N LYS A 160 13.37 -7.33 -7.09
CA LYS A 160 14.39 -6.69 -7.96
C LYS A 160 15.47 -7.67 -8.47
N PRO A 161 15.06 -8.71 -9.25
CA PRO A 161 16.00 -9.68 -9.79
C PRO A 161 17.00 -9.01 -10.74
N ASP A 162 18.15 -9.65 -10.95
CA ASP A 162 19.07 -9.24 -12.01
C ASP A 162 18.43 -9.41 -13.41
N ARG A 163 19.07 -8.83 -14.42
CA ARG A 163 18.58 -8.83 -15.81
C ARG A 163 18.32 -10.24 -16.34
N ALA A 164 19.23 -11.17 -16.09
CA ALA A 164 19.13 -12.53 -16.62
C ALA A 164 17.96 -13.29 -15.99
N ARG A 165 17.77 -13.13 -14.67
CA ARG A 165 16.61 -13.68 -13.96
C ARG A 165 15.30 -13.05 -14.44
N ALA A 166 15.26 -11.72 -14.63
CA ALA A 166 14.07 -11.04 -15.14
C ALA A 166 13.68 -11.51 -16.56
N GLU A 167 14.66 -11.80 -17.43
CA GLU A 167 14.45 -12.38 -18.76
C GLU A 167 13.88 -13.79 -18.68
N ALA A 168 14.45 -14.64 -17.81
CA ALA A 168 13.95 -16.00 -17.59
C ALA A 168 12.52 -16.00 -17.03
N MET A 169 12.22 -15.13 -16.07
CA MET A 169 10.88 -14.98 -15.47
C MET A 169 9.85 -14.51 -16.51
N LEU A 170 10.21 -13.54 -17.36
CA LEU A 170 9.35 -13.10 -18.46
C LEU A 170 9.07 -14.25 -19.44
N ALA A 171 10.10 -15.03 -19.80
CA ALA A 171 9.97 -16.15 -20.72
C ALA A 171 9.12 -17.30 -20.15
N ALA A 172 9.14 -17.51 -18.82
CA ALA A 172 8.34 -18.55 -18.16
C ALA A 172 6.83 -18.26 -18.23
N GLY A 173 6.43 -16.99 -18.32
CA GLY A 173 5.04 -16.59 -18.55
C GLY A 173 4.07 -16.79 -17.38
N ASN A 174 4.53 -17.34 -16.25
CA ASN A 174 3.79 -17.51 -15.00
C ASN A 174 4.16 -16.47 -13.92
N TYR A 175 4.88 -15.41 -14.29
CA TYR A 175 5.24 -14.33 -13.37
C TYR A 175 4.42 -13.07 -13.60
N LEU A 176 4.09 -12.39 -12.50
CA LEU A 176 3.57 -11.02 -12.50
C LEU A 176 4.56 -10.07 -11.83
N TRP A 177 4.58 -8.79 -12.22
CA TRP A 177 5.24 -7.76 -11.43
C TRP A 177 4.41 -7.45 -10.19
N ASN A 178 5.06 -7.37 -9.03
CA ASN A 178 4.43 -6.88 -7.83
C ASN A 178 4.02 -5.41 -8.00
N SER A 179 2.73 -5.13 -7.82
CA SER A 179 2.18 -3.78 -7.92
C SER A 179 2.28 -2.97 -6.64
N GLY A 180 2.76 -3.55 -5.52
CA GLY A 180 2.76 -2.90 -4.21
C GLY A 180 1.35 -2.62 -3.66
N ILE A 181 0.31 -3.18 -4.28
CA ILE A 181 -1.07 -3.16 -3.81
C ILE A 181 -1.32 -4.50 -3.13
N PHE A 182 -1.98 -4.45 -1.98
CA PHE A 182 -2.28 -5.63 -1.18
C PHE A 182 -3.68 -5.58 -0.59
N LEU A 183 -4.25 -6.74 -0.33
CA LEU A 183 -5.52 -6.91 0.37
C LEU A 183 -5.35 -7.94 1.47
N PHE A 184 -5.71 -7.55 2.69
CA PHE A 184 -5.55 -8.38 3.87
C PHE A 184 -6.80 -8.30 4.73
N ARG A 185 -7.09 -9.35 5.50
CA ARG A 185 -7.90 -9.21 6.71
C ARG A 185 -7.00 -8.69 7.83
N VAL A 186 -7.51 -7.75 8.64
CA VAL A 186 -6.70 -7.07 9.68
C VAL A 186 -6.04 -8.06 10.63
N ALA A 187 -6.78 -9.08 11.08
CA ALA A 187 -6.24 -10.11 11.97
C ALA A 187 -5.04 -10.86 11.36
N ASP A 188 -5.15 -11.32 10.11
CA ASP A 188 -4.08 -12.09 9.46
C ASP A 188 -2.84 -11.25 9.22
N LEU A 189 -3.02 -9.98 8.86
CA LEU A 189 -1.90 -9.06 8.70
C LEU A 189 -1.16 -8.87 10.03
N LEU A 190 -1.89 -8.63 11.13
CA LEU A 190 -1.28 -8.47 12.46
C LEU A 190 -0.61 -9.77 12.94
N GLU A 191 -1.18 -10.94 12.65
CA GLU A 191 -0.55 -12.23 12.92
C GLU A 191 0.75 -12.40 12.11
N ALA A 192 0.73 -12.01 10.83
CA ALA A 192 1.91 -12.08 9.98
C ALA A 192 3.04 -11.16 10.48
N TYR A 193 2.72 -9.93 10.91
CA TYR A 193 3.67 -9.08 11.60
C TYR A 193 4.22 -9.73 12.89
N ALA A 194 3.36 -10.32 13.72
CA ALA A 194 3.79 -10.98 14.95
C ALA A 194 4.73 -12.17 14.69
N ARG A 195 4.60 -12.84 13.53
CA ARG A 195 5.44 -13.96 13.13
C ARG A 195 6.75 -13.53 12.48
N HIS A 196 6.71 -12.52 11.61
CA HIS A 196 7.81 -12.22 10.69
C HIS A 196 8.57 -10.94 11.04
N ALA A 197 7.92 -9.95 11.64
CA ALA A 197 8.52 -8.69 12.04
C ALA A 197 7.98 -8.18 13.40
N PRO A 198 8.02 -9.02 14.47
CA PRO A 198 7.45 -8.67 15.78
C PRO A 198 8.08 -7.41 16.41
N GLU A 199 9.32 -7.12 16.06
CA GLU A 199 10.06 -5.93 16.50
C GLU A 199 9.42 -4.61 16.05
N LEU A 200 8.62 -4.61 14.98
CA LEU A 200 7.90 -3.43 14.51
C LEU A 200 6.65 -3.12 15.35
N ILE A 201 6.07 -4.10 16.04
CA ILE A 201 4.78 -3.96 16.73
C ILE A 201 4.89 -2.99 17.91
N ALA A 202 5.85 -3.21 18.81
CA ALA A 202 6.01 -2.38 20.00
C ALA A 202 6.23 -0.89 19.69
N PRO A 203 7.16 -0.48 18.80
CA PRO A 203 7.36 0.93 18.48
C PRO A 203 6.16 1.55 17.74
N CYS A 204 5.52 0.85 16.80
CA CYS A 204 4.34 1.37 16.10
C CYS A 204 3.14 1.53 17.05
N ARG A 205 2.93 0.60 17.98
CA ARG A 205 1.86 0.67 18.98
C ARG A 205 2.10 1.81 19.99
N ALA A 206 3.31 1.91 20.54
CA ALA A 206 3.66 3.00 21.46
C ALA A 206 3.52 4.38 20.78
N ALA A 207 3.91 4.50 19.50
CA ALA A 207 3.71 5.73 18.74
C ALA A 207 2.23 6.09 18.54
N LEU A 208 1.35 5.10 18.41
CA LEU A 208 -0.09 5.29 18.34
C LEU A 208 -0.69 5.71 19.68
N GLU A 209 -0.26 5.10 20.77
CA GLU A 209 -0.71 5.43 22.13
C GLU A 209 -0.29 6.85 22.53
N ALA A 210 0.89 7.29 22.09
CA ALA A 210 1.40 8.65 22.27
C ALA A 210 0.93 9.62 21.16
N ALA A 211 0.01 9.21 20.28
CA ALA A 211 -0.40 10.05 19.17
C ALA A 211 -1.28 11.23 19.63
N GLU A 212 -1.08 12.38 18.99
CA GLU A 212 -1.84 13.60 19.25
C GLU A 212 -2.78 13.91 18.08
N LYS A 213 -4.00 14.35 18.41
CA LYS A 213 -4.93 14.87 17.41
C LYS A 213 -4.79 16.39 17.35
N ASP A 214 -4.48 16.91 16.17
CA ASP A 214 -4.36 18.35 15.94
C ASP A 214 -4.79 18.70 14.51
N LEU A 215 -5.58 19.78 14.34
CA LEU A 215 -6.07 20.28 13.04
C LEU A 215 -6.69 19.21 12.11
N GLY A 216 -7.32 18.17 12.67
CA GLY A 216 -7.91 17.07 11.90
C GLY A 216 -6.93 15.97 11.49
N PHE A 217 -5.69 16.02 11.97
CA PHE A 217 -4.66 15.00 11.77
C PHE A 217 -4.46 14.15 13.02
N LEU A 218 -4.02 12.90 12.83
CA LEU A 218 -3.45 12.07 13.88
C LEU A 218 -1.93 12.02 13.71
N ARG A 219 -1.19 12.67 14.60
CA ARG A 219 0.27 12.73 14.57
C ARG A 219 0.85 11.66 15.48
N LEU A 220 1.62 10.73 14.91
CA LEU A 220 2.24 9.66 15.70
C LEU A 220 3.32 10.20 16.64
N GLY A 221 3.47 9.56 17.81
CA GLY A 221 4.53 9.84 18.77
C GLY A 221 5.91 9.63 18.16
N ALA A 222 6.65 10.73 17.94
CA ALA A 222 7.89 10.73 17.17
C ALA A 222 9.01 9.87 17.79
N ALA A 223 9.16 9.92 19.12
CA ALA A 223 10.22 9.21 19.81
C ALA A 223 10.09 7.68 19.69
N ASP A 224 8.86 7.17 19.71
CA ASP A 224 8.59 5.73 19.61
C ASP A 224 8.55 5.26 18.16
N TYR A 225 7.94 6.03 17.25
CA TYR A 225 7.93 5.68 15.84
C TYR A 225 9.34 5.64 15.24
N ALA A 226 10.23 6.52 15.71
CA ALA A 226 11.62 6.52 15.30
C ALA A 226 12.41 5.27 15.74
N LYS A 227 11.86 4.39 16.59
CA LYS A 227 12.50 3.12 16.96
C LYS A 227 12.13 1.98 16.00
N ALA A 228 11.08 2.13 15.19
CA ALA A 228 10.73 1.14 14.18
C ALA A 228 11.81 1.10 13.09
N ASP A 229 12.16 -0.09 12.64
CA ASP A 229 13.09 -0.26 11.53
C ASP A 229 12.48 0.28 10.24
N ALA A 230 13.32 0.84 9.37
CA ALA A 230 12.90 1.33 8.07
C ALA A 230 12.93 0.16 7.06
N ILE A 231 11.76 -0.42 6.77
CA ILE A 231 11.64 -1.64 5.96
C ILE A 231 10.30 -1.67 5.21
N SER A 232 10.31 -2.18 3.98
CA SER A 232 9.09 -2.37 3.21
C SER A 232 8.31 -3.61 3.66
N ILE A 233 6.99 -3.59 3.49
CA ILE A 233 6.12 -4.75 3.75
C ILE A 233 6.57 -5.98 2.96
N ASP A 234 7.06 -5.75 1.74
CA ASP A 234 7.59 -6.78 0.85
C ASP A 234 8.74 -7.60 1.44
N TYR A 235 9.53 -7.01 2.33
CA TYR A 235 10.61 -7.71 3.03
C TYR A 235 10.23 -8.15 4.43
N ALA A 236 9.40 -7.36 5.11
CA ALA A 236 9.02 -7.63 6.50
C ALA A 236 8.01 -8.78 6.63
N VAL A 237 7.14 -8.96 5.64
CA VAL A 237 5.98 -9.86 5.74
C VAL A 237 5.76 -10.72 4.49
N MET A 238 5.83 -10.15 3.29
CA MET A 238 5.46 -10.84 2.03
C MET A 238 6.52 -11.83 1.54
#